data_AF-A0A7C9D9K5-F1
#
_entry.id   AF-A0A7C9D9K5-F1
#
_cell.length_a   1.000
_cell.length_b   1.000
_cell.length_c   1.000
_cell.angle_alpha   90.00
_cell.angle_beta   90.00
_cell.angle_gamma   90.00
#
_symmetry.space_group_name_H-M   'P 1'
#
loop_
_entity.id
_entity.type
_entity.pdbx_description
1 polymer ?
#
loop_
_entity_poly.entity_id
_entity_poly.type
_entity_poly.pdbx_seq_one_letter_code
_entity_poly.pdbx_strand_id
1 'polypeptide(L)'
;MSPSAYSDIGKRARDLLTKDYNFDHKFTLSVPSSAGVGLTATGVKKDQIFIGDISTQYRSGNTIVDVKVDTYSNVSTKVTVEEALPGIKTALSFNIPDHKSGKLDVHYNNYHAAVNSSIGLNPTPVLDFNGAIGNKDISLGGEVSFDTASASFTKYNAGISLNKPDFSAALTLMDKGQTLKASYFHTVNPSTAVAAEMTHRFSSYENRFMIGSSHTVDPITFVKTRFCDDGKVGMLYQKEWRPKSLVTFSAEHDTKAPDAASKFGIALALKP
;
A
#
# COMPACT_ATOMS: atom_id res chain seq x y z
N MET A 1 -15.69 12.64 -12.14
CA MET A 1 -14.61 12.17 -11.24
C MET A 1 -13.80 11.17 -12.03
N SER A 2 -12.48 11.29 -12.06
CA SER A 2 -11.59 10.36 -12.75
C SER A 2 -11.69 8.95 -12.16
N PRO A 3 -11.54 7.88 -12.95
CA PRO A 3 -11.45 6.53 -12.43
C PRO A 3 -10.27 6.37 -11.47
N SER A 4 -10.40 5.42 -10.56
CA SER A 4 -9.33 5.02 -9.65
C SER A 4 -8.20 4.33 -10.42
N ALA A 5 -6.97 4.45 -9.92
CA ALA A 5 -5.83 3.78 -10.54
C ALA A 5 -5.98 2.25 -10.45
N TYR A 6 -5.28 1.51 -11.30
CA TYR A 6 -5.29 0.04 -11.24
C TYR A 6 -4.93 -0.49 -9.84
N SER A 7 -3.99 0.18 -9.16
CA SER A 7 -3.57 -0.15 -7.79
C SER A 7 -4.69 -0.03 -6.74
N ASP A 8 -5.74 0.74 -7.02
CA ASP A 8 -6.89 0.93 -6.14
C ASP A 8 -7.94 -0.20 -6.28
N ILE A 9 -7.83 -1.07 -7.29
CA ILE A 9 -8.73 -2.23 -7.46
C ILE A 9 -8.59 -3.15 -6.23
N GLY A 10 -9.71 -3.35 -5.51
CA GLY A 10 -9.76 -4.15 -4.29
C GLY A 10 -9.09 -3.50 -3.06
N LYS A 11 -8.74 -2.22 -3.13
CA LYS A 11 -8.03 -1.52 -2.05
C LYS A 11 -8.81 -1.45 -0.75
N ARG A 12 -10.13 -1.26 -0.78
CA ARG A 12 -10.94 -1.19 0.45
C ARG A 12 -10.86 -2.46 1.28
N ALA A 13 -11.01 -3.63 0.65
CA ALA A 13 -10.87 -4.91 1.31
C ALA A 13 -9.44 -5.12 1.81
N ARG A 14 -8.45 -4.86 0.95
CA ARG A 14 -7.02 -4.97 1.29
C ARG A 14 -6.63 -4.09 2.48
N ASP A 15 -7.11 -2.84 2.51
CA ASP A 15 -6.83 -1.88 3.57
C ASP A 15 -7.44 -2.32 4.91
N LEU A 16 -8.61 -2.94 4.91
CA LEU A 16 -9.19 -3.51 6.12
C LEU A 16 -8.36 -4.69 6.62
N LEU A 17 -7.97 -5.59 5.72
CA LEU A 17 -7.36 -6.88 6.06
C LEU A 17 -5.86 -6.80 6.39
N THR A 18 -5.15 -5.78 5.89
CA THR A 18 -3.67 -5.76 5.93
C THR A 18 -3.06 -4.45 6.38
N LYS A 19 -3.74 -3.32 6.21
CA LYS A 19 -3.14 -2.02 6.51
C LYS A 19 -3.03 -1.81 8.02
N ASP A 20 -1.92 -1.20 8.41
CA ASP A 20 -1.56 -0.81 9.79
C ASP A 20 -1.17 -1.97 10.72
N TYR A 21 -1.39 -3.23 10.32
CA TYR A 21 -0.88 -4.39 11.04
C TYR A 21 0.65 -4.35 11.06
N ASN A 22 1.21 -4.19 12.26
CA ASN A 22 2.64 -4.18 12.49
C ASN A 22 2.94 -4.97 13.76
N PHE A 23 3.68 -6.07 13.62
CA PHE A 23 4.02 -6.96 14.74
C PHE A 23 5.41 -6.70 15.32
N ASP A 24 6.00 -5.56 14.98
CA ASP A 24 7.28 -5.06 15.47
C ASP A 24 7.08 -3.80 16.33
N HIS A 25 8.12 -3.32 17.01
CA HIS A 25 8.08 -2.04 17.72
C HIS A 25 8.44 -0.90 16.78
N LYS A 26 7.46 -0.06 16.43
CA LYS A 26 7.60 1.07 15.51
C LYS A 26 7.36 2.39 16.23
N PHE A 27 8.20 3.36 15.94
CA PHE A 27 8.03 4.74 16.33
C PHE A 27 8.11 5.62 15.09
N THR A 28 7.18 6.56 14.93
CA THR A 28 7.18 7.53 13.84
C THR A 28 6.91 8.91 14.44
N LEU A 29 7.78 9.87 14.17
CA LEU A 29 7.62 11.28 14.51
C LEU A 29 7.51 12.06 13.21
N SER A 30 6.34 12.63 12.92
CA SER A 30 6.10 13.47 11.75
C SER A 30 5.91 14.91 12.19
N VAL A 31 6.88 15.79 11.91
CA VAL A 31 6.82 17.22 12.15
C VAL A 31 6.36 17.92 10.86
N PRO A 32 5.09 18.33 10.75
CA PRO A 32 4.63 19.12 9.62
C PRO A 32 5.21 20.54 9.73
N SER A 33 5.61 21.13 8.60
CA SER A 33 6.02 22.54 8.55
C SER A 33 5.08 23.34 7.66
N SER A 34 4.75 24.55 8.09
CA SER A 34 4.07 25.56 7.28
C SER A 34 5.00 26.19 6.23
N ALA A 35 6.32 26.06 6.40
CA ALA A 35 7.34 26.61 5.49
C ALA A 35 7.71 25.67 4.33
N GLY A 36 6.93 24.61 4.10
CA GLY A 36 7.06 23.71 2.95
C GLY A 36 7.98 22.50 3.15
N VAL A 37 8.70 22.36 4.27
CA VAL A 37 9.55 21.18 4.58
C VAL A 37 8.94 20.34 5.70
N GLY A 38 8.27 19.24 5.38
CA GLY A 38 7.88 18.24 6.37
C GLY A 38 9.04 17.33 6.73
N LEU A 39 9.18 16.96 8.01
CA LEU A 39 10.14 15.96 8.46
C LEU A 39 9.41 14.77 9.07
N THR A 40 9.81 13.55 8.74
CA THR A 40 9.31 12.32 9.34
C THR A 40 10.48 11.42 9.70
N ALA A 41 10.66 11.16 10.98
CA ALA A 41 11.61 10.17 11.48
C ALA A 41 10.86 8.89 11.85
N THR A 42 11.32 7.74 11.35
CA THR A 42 10.76 6.44 11.68
C THR A 42 11.86 5.54 12.25
N GLY A 43 11.56 4.81 13.31
CA GLY A 43 12.40 3.75 13.85
C GLY A 43 11.58 2.49 14.04
N VAL A 44 12.11 1.35 13.61
CA VAL A 44 11.49 0.03 13.77
C VAL A 44 12.53 -0.90 14.39
N LYS A 45 12.19 -1.48 15.55
CA LYS A 45 12.94 -2.59 16.11
C LYS A 45 12.27 -3.88 15.66
N LYS A 46 12.99 -4.64 14.83
CA LYS A 46 12.61 -5.96 14.34
C LYS A 46 13.55 -6.98 14.95
N ASP A 47 13.04 -7.82 15.85
CA ASP A 47 13.82 -8.76 16.65
C ASP A 47 14.98 -8.05 17.40
N GLN A 48 16.24 -8.34 17.02
CA GLN A 48 17.45 -7.73 17.59
C GLN A 48 18.01 -6.59 16.72
N ILE A 49 17.38 -6.28 15.59
CA ILE A 49 17.86 -5.27 14.64
C ILE A 49 17.02 -4.00 14.78
N PHE A 50 17.69 -2.85 14.83
CA PHE A 50 17.05 -1.55 14.75
C PHE A 50 17.27 -0.95 13.36
N ILE A 51 16.17 -0.61 12.70
CA ILE A 51 16.18 0.03 11.39
C ILE A 51 15.51 1.38 11.55
N GLY A 52 16.22 2.44 11.16
CA GLY A 52 15.71 3.80 11.21
C GLY A 52 15.73 4.45 9.84
N ASP A 53 14.83 5.39 9.63
CA ASP A 53 14.91 6.31 8.51
C ASP A 53 14.44 7.72 8.87
N ILE A 54 15.04 8.70 8.21
CA ILE A 54 14.62 10.10 8.25
C ILE A 54 14.21 10.47 6.84
N SER A 55 12.95 10.87 6.70
CA SER A 55 12.34 11.31 5.46
C SER A 55 12.03 12.80 5.55
N THR A 56 12.49 13.60 4.61
CA THR A 56 12.13 15.01 4.45
C THR A 56 11.35 15.19 3.16
N GLN A 57 10.27 15.97 3.22
CA GLN A 57 9.46 16.32 2.06
C GLN A 57 9.46 17.84 1.91
N TYR A 58 10.06 18.34 0.83
CA TYR A 58 10.01 19.74 0.46
C TYR A 58 8.98 19.95 -0.64
N ARG A 59 8.02 20.85 -0.44
CA ARG A 59 7.02 21.23 -1.43
C ARG A 59 7.20 22.69 -1.81
N SER A 60 7.41 22.93 -3.11
CA SER A 60 7.53 24.27 -3.70
C SER A 60 6.69 24.34 -4.97
N GLY A 61 5.53 25.00 -4.89
CA GLY A 61 4.55 25.03 -5.99
C GLY A 61 4.11 23.62 -6.38
N ASN A 62 4.25 23.28 -7.67
CA ASN A 62 3.83 22.00 -8.24
C ASN A 62 4.91 20.91 -8.12
N THR A 63 6.04 21.21 -7.47
CA THR A 63 7.16 20.28 -7.29
C THR A 63 7.28 19.84 -5.84
N ILE A 64 7.42 18.54 -5.64
CA ILE A 64 7.64 17.87 -4.36
C ILE A 64 8.97 17.13 -4.45
N VAL A 65 9.86 17.37 -3.51
CA VAL A 65 11.14 16.66 -3.37
C VAL A 65 11.10 15.89 -2.06
N ASP A 66 11.07 14.57 -2.17
CA ASP A 66 11.18 13.65 -1.04
C ASP A 66 12.63 13.14 -0.96
N VAL A 67 13.27 13.28 0.19
CA VAL A 67 14.59 12.71 0.47
C VAL A 67 14.46 11.82 1.70
N LYS A 68 14.87 10.56 1.58
CA LYS A 68 14.86 9.58 2.65
C LYS A 68 16.26 9.03 2.86
N VAL A 69 16.73 9.06 4.10
CA VAL A 69 18.02 8.52 4.53
C VAL A 69 17.76 7.41 5.53
N ASP A 70 18.28 6.21 5.28
CA ASP A 70 18.15 5.08 6.19
C ASP A 70 19.42 4.80 7.01
N THR A 71 19.31 3.93 8.01
CA THR A 71 20.44 3.50 8.87
C THR A 71 21.52 2.71 8.13
N TYR A 72 21.26 2.27 6.90
CA TYR A 72 22.23 1.57 6.05
C TYR A 72 22.95 2.53 5.10
N SER A 73 22.86 3.83 5.33
CA SER A 73 23.46 4.88 4.50
C SER A 73 22.93 4.93 3.07
N ASN A 74 21.74 4.37 2.81
CA ASN A 74 21.08 4.58 1.54
C ASN A 74 20.32 5.90 1.56
N VAL A 75 20.51 6.70 0.53
CA VAL A 75 19.78 7.95 0.31
C VAL A 75 18.85 7.76 -0.88
N SER A 76 17.55 7.65 -0.61
CA SER A 76 16.50 7.61 -1.62
C SER A 76 15.97 9.01 -1.88
N THR A 77 16.10 9.50 -3.10
CA THR A 77 15.58 10.80 -3.52
C THR A 77 14.47 10.58 -4.55
N LYS A 78 13.35 11.27 -4.38
CA LYS A 78 12.23 11.28 -5.32
C LYS A 78 11.78 12.70 -5.59
N VAL A 79 11.87 13.12 -6.84
CA VAL A 79 11.41 14.43 -7.32
C VAL A 79 10.13 14.21 -8.09
N THR A 80 9.03 14.78 -7.62
CA THR A 80 7.69 14.65 -8.20
C THR A 80 7.20 16.01 -8.67
N VAL A 81 6.71 16.08 -9.90
CA VAL A 81 6.06 17.25 -10.50
C VAL A 81 4.59 16.89 -10.73
N GLU A 82 3.66 17.49 -10.00
CA GLU A 82 2.25 17.08 -9.96
C GLU A 82 1.44 17.52 -11.18
N GLU A 83 1.85 18.61 -11.84
CA GLU A 83 1.19 19.15 -13.03
C GLU A 83 2.24 19.58 -14.05
N ALA A 84 2.95 18.62 -14.64
CA ALA A 84 3.80 18.92 -15.79
C ALA A 84 2.95 19.35 -17.00
N LEU A 85 1.77 18.74 -17.11
CA LEU A 85 0.68 19.04 -18.05
C LEU A 85 -0.66 18.75 -17.33
N PRO A 86 -1.81 19.25 -17.83
CA PRO A 86 -3.11 18.96 -17.22
C PRO A 86 -3.36 17.45 -17.06
N GLY A 87 -3.44 16.98 -15.81
CA GLY A 87 -3.63 15.56 -15.48
C GLY A 87 -2.38 14.68 -15.53
N ILE A 88 -1.18 15.23 -15.78
CA ILE A 88 0.09 14.47 -15.79
C ILE A 88 0.93 14.82 -14.56
N LYS A 89 1.24 13.77 -13.79
CA LYS A 89 2.17 13.78 -12.67
C LYS A 89 3.39 12.93 -13.02
N THR A 90 4.57 13.52 -13.00
CA THR A 90 5.84 12.84 -13.30
C THR A 90 6.68 12.74 -12.04
N ALA A 91 7.33 11.60 -11.79
CA ALA A 91 8.26 11.45 -10.69
C ALA A 91 9.56 10.78 -11.14
N LEU A 92 10.69 11.37 -10.76
CA LEU A 92 12.02 10.80 -10.93
C LEU A 92 12.51 10.32 -9.57
N SER A 93 12.90 9.07 -9.46
CA SER A 93 13.42 8.47 -8.22
C SER A 93 14.81 7.89 -8.45
N PHE A 94 15.70 8.01 -7.48
CA PHE A 94 17.03 7.40 -7.50
C PHE A 94 17.55 7.18 -6.08
N ASN A 95 18.37 6.16 -5.89
CA ASN A 95 19.01 5.80 -4.63
C ASN A 95 20.54 5.92 -4.74
N ILE A 96 21.18 6.45 -3.71
CA ILE A 96 22.64 6.52 -3.59
C ILE A 96 23.05 5.57 -2.45
N PRO A 97 24.09 4.73 -2.62
CA PRO A 97 25.12 4.75 -3.67
C PRO A 97 24.80 3.93 -4.94
N ASP A 98 23.60 3.36 -5.09
CA ASP A 98 23.28 2.54 -6.26
C ASP A 98 23.09 3.37 -7.55
N HIS A 99 24.14 3.45 -8.36
CA HIS A 99 24.12 4.16 -9.65
C HIS A 99 23.13 3.61 -10.69
N LYS A 100 22.51 2.44 -10.47
CA LYS A 100 21.54 1.80 -11.38
C LYS A 100 20.10 1.84 -10.85
N SER A 101 19.86 2.60 -9.79
CA SER A 101 18.55 2.69 -9.11
C SER A 101 17.59 3.73 -9.70
N GLY A 102 18.03 4.48 -10.72
CA GLY A 102 17.21 5.50 -11.35
C GLY A 102 15.89 4.92 -11.86
N LYS A 103 14.80 5.66 -11.68
CA LYS A 103 13.45 5.27 -12.09
C LYS A 103 12.64 6.50 -12.47
N LEU A 104 11.91 6.42 -13.58
CA LEU A 104 11.00 7.47 -14.03
C LEU A 104 9.57 6.92 -14.03
N ASP A 105 8.71 7.51 -13.21
CA ASP A 105 7.28 7.23 -13.15
C ASP A 105 6.51 8.39 -13.82
N VAL A 106 5.53 8.07 -14.66
CA VAL A 106 4.62 9.01 -15.31
C VAL A 106 3.20 8.53 -15.04
N HIS A 107 2.42 9.36 -14.37
CA HIS A 107 1.02 9.12 -14.06
C HIS A 107 0.16 10.10 -14.85
N TYR A 108 -0.71 9.59 -15.68
CA TYR A 108 -1.71 10.35 -16.40
C TYR A 108 -3.08 9.99 -15.87
N ASN A 109 -3.82 11.00 -15.40
CA ASN A 109 -5.16 10.83 -14.88
C ASN A 109 -6.12 11.80 -15.59
N ASN A 110 -7.12 11.23 -16.26
CA ASN A 110 -8.17 11.95 -16.96
C ASN A 110 -9.54 11.49 -16.44
N TYR A 111 -10.62 12.15 -16.83
CA TYR A 111 -11.97 11.88 -16.34
C TYR A 111 -12.45 10.43 -16.59
N HIS A 112 -11.89 9.72 -17.59
CA HIS A 112 -12.30 8.36 -17.97
C HIS A 112 -11.19 7.31 -17.94
N ALA A 113 -9.94 7.71 -17.75
CA ALA A 113 -8.79 6.80 -17.76
C ALA A 113 -7.69 7.27 -16.80
N ALA A 114 -7.11 6.34 -16.07
CA ALA A 114 -5.90 6.51 -15.28
C ALA A 114 -4.84 5.57 -15.84
N VAL A 115 -3.72 6.12 -16.30
CA VAL A 115 -2.61 5.39 -16.91
C VAL A 115 -1.35 5.73 -16.16
N ASN A 116 -0.60 4.71 -15.75
CA ASN A 116 0.66 4.86 -15.06
C ASN A 116 1.72 4.08 -15.85
N SER A 117 2.82 4.75 -16.17
CA SER A 117 3.99 4.15 -16.79
C SER A 117 5.20 4.37 -15.90
N SER A 118 6.06 3.37 -15.80
CA SER A 118 7.23 3.38 -14.94
C SER A 118 8.36 2.69 -15.68
N ILE A 119 9.52 3.34 -15.76
CA ILE A 119 10.69 2.78 -16.43
C ILE A 119 11.93 2.90 -15.54
N GLY A 120 12.69 1.81 -15.42
CA GLY A 120 14.02 1.86 -14.81
C GLY A 120 15.01 2.61 -15.70
N LEU A 121 15.81 3.51 -15.13
CA LEU A 121 16.88 4.24 -15.81
C LEU A 121 18.21 3.54 -15.58
N ASN A 122 18.30 2.28 -16.00
CA ASN A 122 19.50 1.46 -15.86
C ASN A 122 19.75 0.66 -17.14
N PRO A 123 20.89 -0.06 -17.29
CA PRO A 123 21.21 -0.79 -18.52
C PRO A 123 20.23 -1.92 -18.88
N THR A 124 19.44 -2.38 -17.90
CA THR A 124 18.46 -3.46 -18.03
C THR A 124 17.09 -2.97 -17.55
N PRO A 125 16.50 -1.98 -18.24
CA PRO A 125 15.31 -1.31 -17.76
C PRO A 125 14.13 -2.28 -17.69
N VAL A 126 13.41 -2.24 -16.56
CA VAL A 126 12.09 -2.85 -16.47
C VAL A 126 11.07 -1.77 -16.75
N LEU A 127 10.19 -2.04 -17.72
CA LEU A 127 9.08 -1.17 -18.09
C LEU A 127 7.80 -1.72 -17.47
N ASP A 128 7.21 -0.98 -16.55
CA ASP A 128 5.90 -1.25 -15.98
C ASP A 128 4.86 -0.30 -16.58
N PHE A 129 3.75 -0.85 -17.05
CA PHE A 129 2.62 -0.09 -17.54
C PHE A 129 1.35 -0.62 -16.87
N ASN A 130 0.58 0.26 -16.23
CA ASN A 130 -0.75 -0.07 -15.77
C ASN A 130 -1.76 0.97 -16.22
N GLY A 131 -2.98 0.51 -16.48
CA GLY A 131 -4.06 1.35 -16.94
C GLY A 131 -5.35 0.90 -16.30
N ALA A 132 -6.19 1.85 -15.94
CA ALA A 132 -7.55 1.61 -15.48
C ALA A 132 -8.50 2.57 -16.20
N ILE A 133 -9.61 2.03 -16.68
CA ILE A 133 -10.70 2.74 -17.29
C ILE A 133 -11.97 2.45 -16.50
N GLY A 134 -12.86 3.42 -16.43
CA GLY A 134 -14.13 3.20 -15.74
C GLY A 134 -14.76 4.48 -15.24
N ASN A 135 -15.74 4.27 -14.37
CA ASN A 135 -16.45 5.32 -13.67
C ASN A 135 -16.31 5.11 -12.15
N LYS A 136 -17.06 5.88 -11.36
CA LYS A 136 -17.04 5.79 -9.89
C LYS A 136 -17.46 4.41 -9.37
N ASP A 137 -18.33 3.73 -10.12
CA ASP A 137 -18.96 2.49 -9.70
C ASP A 137 -18.24 1.26 -10.22
N ILE A 138 -17.72 1.28 -11.45
CA ILE A 138 -17.04 0.16 -12.08
C ILE A 138 -15.71 0.65 -12.63
N SER A 139 -14.63 -0.04 -12.28
CA SER A 139 -13.32 0.15 -12.90
C SER A 139 -12.78 -1.17 -13.42
N LEU A 140 -12.21 -1.13 -14.62
CA LEU A 140 -11.50 -2.22 -15.26
C LEU A 140 -10.08 -1.74 -15.50
N GLY A 141 -9.08 -2.53 -15.15
CA GLY A 141 -7.71 -2.19 -15.44
C GLY A 141 -6.82 -3.40 -15.61
N GLY A 142 -5.61 -3.13 -16.06
CA GLY A 142 -4.57 -4.12 -16.21
C GLY A 142 -3.21 -3.54 -15.95
N GLU A 143 -2.26 -4.42 -15.74
CA GLU A 143 -0.86 -4.11 -15.51
C GLU A 143 -0.02 -5.10 -16.30
N VAL A 144 0.98 -4.59 -17.00
CA VAL A 144 1.98 -5.34 -17.73
C VAL A 144 3.37 -4.84 -17.36
N SER A 145 4.28 -5.76 -17.12
CA SER A 145 5.70 -5.46 -16.87
C SER A 145 6.56 -6.21 -17.87
N PHE A 146 7.48 -5.49 -18.50
CA PHE A 146 8.42 -6.02 -19.48
C PHE A 146 9.85 -5.80 -19.02
N ASP A 147 10.64 -6.87 -18.99
CA ASP A 147 12.06 -6.82 -18.67
C ASP A 147 12.88 -6.90 -19.97
N THR A 148 13.66 -5.86 -20.25
CA THR A 148 14.48 -5.81 -21.46
C THR A 148 15.69 -6.74 -21.41
N ALA A 149 16.17 -7.15 -20.23
CA ALA A 149 17.31 -8.06 -20.12
C ALA A 149 16.94 -9.47 -20.59
N SER A 150 15.78 -9.97 -20.14
CA SER A 150 15.25 -11.26 -20.55
C SER A 150 14.39 -11.20 -21.83
N ALA A 151 14.14 -9.99 -22.34
CA ALA A 151 13.21 -9.72 -23.45
C ALA A 151 11.84 -10.39 -23.24
N SER A 152 11.34 -10.40 -22.00
CA SER A 152 10.16 -11.15 -21.60
C SER A 152 9.20 -10.35 -20.73
N PHE A 153 7.90 -10.69 -20.81
CA PHE A 153 6.91 -10.16 -19.89
C PHE A 153 7.03 -10.84 -18.53
N THR A 154 7.36 -10.05 -17.50
CA THR A 154 7.53 -10.54 -16.12
C THR A 154 6.21 -10.55 -15.37
N LYS A 155 5.30 -9.62 -15.68
CA LYS A 155 4.00 -9.46 -15.02
C LYS A 155 2.91 -9.20 -16.05
N TYR A 156 1.80 -9.89 -15.94
CA TYR A 156 0.56 -9.60 -16.66
C TYR A 156 -0.61 -9.86 -15.71
N ASN A 157 -1.27 -8.77 -15.32
CA ASN A 157 -2.39 -8.80 -14.40
C ASN A 157 -3.56 -8.02 -15.00
N ALA A 158 -4.77 -8.46 -14.68
CA ALA A 158 -6.00 -7.78 -15.05
C ALA A 158 -6.92 -7.76 -13.85
N GLY A 159 -7.74 -6.72 -13.72
CA GLY A 159 -8.62 -6.57 -12.57
C GLY A 159 -9.86 -5.77 -12.91
N ILE A 160 -10.97 -6.14 -12.29
CA ILE A 160 -12.22 -5.40 -12.31
C ILE A 160 -12.64 -5.14 -10.87
N SER A 161 -13.19 -3.95 -10.60
CA SER A 161 -13.86 -3.66 -9.34
C SER A 161 -15.19 -2.97 -9.56
N LEU A 162 -16.12 -3.29 -8.67
CA LEU A 162 -17.42 -2.68 -8.50
C LEU A 162 -17.43 -1.99 -7.13
N ASN A 163 -17.37 -0.67 -7.10
CA ASN A 163 -17.36 0.16 -5.91
C ASN A 163 -18.70 0.87 -5.74
N LYS A 164 -19.53 0.42 -4.80
CA LYS A 164 -20.71 1.14 -4.34
C LYS A 164 -20.40 1.85 -3.00
N PRO A 165 -21.28 2.76 -2.53
CA PRO A 165 -21.14 3.36 -1.21
C PRO A 165 -21.09 2.31 -0.09
N ASP A 166 -21.98 1.31 -0.16
CA ASP A 166 -22.17 0.34 0.92
C ASP A 166 -21.29 -0.91 0.78
N PHE A 167 -20.86 -1.25 -0.43
CA PHE A 167 -20.00 -2.41 -0.67
C PHE A 167 -19.03 -2.17 -1.82
N SER A 168 -17.96 -2.95 -1.85
CA SER A 168 -16.95 -2.94 -2.90
C SER A 168 -16.54 -4.38 -3.19
N ALA A 169 -16.73 -4.84 -4.42
CA ALA A 169 -16.25 -6.14 -4.88
C ALA A 169 -15.14 -5.92 -5.91
N ALA A 170 -14.10 -6.74 -5.90
CA ALA A 170 -13.09 -6.73 -6.93
C ALA A 170 -12.59 -8.13 -7.25
N LEU A 171 -12.32 -8.37 -8.52
CA LEU A 171 -11.75 -9.60 -9.03
C LEU A 171 -10.49 -9.26 -9.81
N THR A 172 -9.37 -9.83 -9.40
CA THR A 172 -8.05 -9.59 -10.01
C THR A 172 -7.43 -10.91 -10.40
N LEU A 173 -7.00 -11.02 -11.64
CA LEU A 173 -6.18 -12.10 -12.16
C LEU A 173 -4.72 -11.63 -12.15
N MET A 174 -3.85 -12.38 -11.49
CA MET A 174 -2.46 -12.04 -11.23
C MET A 174 -1.51 -13.15 -11.70
N ASP A 175 -0.21 -12.90 -11.58
CA ASP A 175 0.86 -13.88 -11.81
C ASP A 175 0.78 -14.53 -13.20
N LYS A 176 0.59 -13.71 -14.24
CA LYS A 176 0.43 -14.17 -15.63
C LYS A 176 -0.77 -15.12 -15.81
N GLY A 177 -1.86 -14.86 -15.09
CA GLY A 177 -3.07 -15.68 -15.15
C GLY A 177 -3.10 -16.88 -14.21
N GLN A 178 -2.07 -17.07 -13.38
CA GLN A 178 -1.96 -18.23 -12.50
C GLN A 178 -2.63 -18.04 -11.14
N THR A 179 -2.95 -16.81 -10.75
CA THR A 179 -3.55 -16.53 -9.44
C THR A 179 -4.82 -15.69 -9.62
N LEU A 180 -5.97 -16.24 -9.26
CA LEU A 180 -7.24 -15.52 -9.18
C LEU A 180 -7.47 -15.02 -7.76
N LYS A 181 -7.71 -13.73 -7.60
CA LYS A 181 -7.99 -13.11 -6.31
C LYS A 181 -9.32 -12.36 -6.36
N ALA A 182 -10.26 -12.79 -5.53
CA ALA A 182 -11.54 -12.13 -5.32
C ALA A 182 -11.52 -11.43 -3.96
N SER A 183 -11.99 -10.20 -3.91
CA SER A 183 -12.07 -9.42 -2.67
C SER A 183 -13.44 -8.75 -2.57
N TYR A 184 -13.97 -8.71 -1.35
CA TYR A 184 -15.26 -8.16 -1.03
C TYR A 184 -15.14 -7.32 0.24
N PHE A 185 -15.74 -6.15 0.23
CA PHE A 185 -15.80 -5.22 1.35
C PHE A 185 -17.23 -4.75 1.49
N HIS A 186 -17.73 -4.67 2.72
CA HIS A 186 -19.08 -4.21 3.00
C HIS A 186 -19.12 -3.39 4.28
N THR A 187 -19.73 -2.21 4.19
CA THR A 187 -20.01 -1.34 5.33
C THR A 187 -21.39 -1.72 5.86
N VAL A 188 -21.43 -2.46 6.97
CA VAL A 188 -22.69 -2.90 7.60
C VAL A 188 -23.34 -1.72 8.33
N ASN A 189 -22.52 -0.89 8.97
CA ASN A 189 -22.93 0.27 9.75
C ASN A 189 -21.87 1.38 9.57
N PRO A 190 -22.19 2.66 9.84
CA PRO A 190 -21.17 3.72 9.84
C PRO A 190 -19.96 3.43 10.74
N SER A 191 -20.15 2.60 11.77
CA SER A 191 -19.10 2.18 12.71
C SER A 191 -18.51 0.79 12.42
N THR A 192 -19.09 -0.02 11.53
CA THR A 192 -18.64 -1.41 11.32
C THR A 192 -18.55 -1.75 9.85
N ALA A 193 -17.39 -2.27 9.45
CA ALA A 193 -17.16 -2.80 8.12
C ALA A 193 -16.60 -4.22 8.20
N VAL A 194 -16.87 -5.01 7.17
CA VAL A 194 -16.32 -6.36 7.01
C VAL A 194 -15.63 -6.47 5.66
N ALA A 195 -14.60 -7.30 5.58
CA ALA A 195 -13.96 -7.64 4.33
C ALA A 195 -13.64 -9.13 4.27
N ALA A 196 -13.68 -9.68 3.06
CA ALA A 196 -13.26 -11.02 2.76
C ALA A 196 -12.42 -11.01 1.49
N GLU A 197 -11.44 -11.89 1.43
CA GLU A 197 -10.56 -12.08 0.29
C GLU A 197 -10.32 -13.58 0.09
N MET A 198 -10.49 -14.04 -1.14
CA MET A 198 -10.19 -15.40 -1.57
C MET A 198 -9.13 -15.32 -2.65
N THR A 199 -8.04 -16.06 -2.48
CA THR A 199 -6.99 -16.22 -3.49
C THR A 199 -6.91 -17.69 -3.88
N HIS A 200 -7.13 -17.98 -5.15
CA HIS A 200 -6.99 -19.30 -5.75
C HIS A 200 -5.80 -19.28 -6.70
N ARG A 201 -4.88 -20.23 -6.54
CA ARG A 201 -3.70 -20.37 -7.40
C ARG A 201 -3.86 -21.58 -8.29
N PHE A 202 -4.05 -21.37 -9.60
CA PHE A 202 -4.23 -22.43 -10.58
C PHE A 202 -3.01 -23.35 -10.71
N SER A 203 -1.81 -22.82 -10.48
CA SER A 203 -0.57 -23.60 -10.60
C SER A 203 -0.38 -24.65 -9.49
N SER A 204 -0.79 -24.33 -8.25
CA SER A 204 -0.65 -25.22 -7.08
C SER A 204 -1.98 -25.81 -6.59
N TYR A 205 -3.10 -25.41 -7.19
CA TYR A 205 -4.46 -25.71 -6.72
C TYR A 205 -4.73 -25.33 -5.25
N GLU A 206 -3.93 -24.41 -4.72
CA GLU A 206 -4.08 -23.91 -3.35
C GLU A 206 -5.14 -22.81 -3.29
N ASN A 207 -5.94 -22.85 -2.23
CA ASN A 207 -6.88 -21.80 -1.89
C ASN A 207 -6.44 -21.14 -0.59
N ARG A 208 -6.49 -19.81 -0.54
CA ARG A 208 -6.29 -19.02 0.67
C ARG A 208 -7.48 -18.12 0.88
N PHE A 209 -7.95 -18.04 2.11
CA PHE A 209 -9.09 -17.21 2.48
C PHE A 209 -8.70 -16.33 3.66
N MET A 210 -9.05 -15.05 3.55
CA MET A 210 -8.85 -14.07 4.61
C MET A 210 -10.16 -13.34 4.86
N ILE A 211 -10.58 -13.27 6.11
CA ILE A 211 -11.80 -12.58 6.52
C ILE A 211 -11.41 -11.62 7.63
N GLY A 212 -11.98 -10.43 7.65
CA GLY A 212 -11.73 -9.48 8.71
C GLY A 212 -12.88 -8.52 8.92
N SER A 213 -12.86 -7.88 10.08
CA SER A 213 -13.81 -6.85 10.44
C SER A 213 -13.08 -5.64 10.99
N SER A 214 -13.68 -4.48 10.80
CA SER A 214 -13.25 -3.23 11.40
C SER A 214 -14.42 -2.62 12.14
N HIS A 215 -14.17 -2.18 13.36
CA HIS A 215 -15.17 -1.57 14.22
C HIS A 215 -14.61 -0.30 14.87
N THR A 216 -15.26 0.82 14.62
CA THR A 216 -15.01 2.11 15.26
C THR A 216 -15.77 2.14 16.58
N VAL A 217 -15.05 2.05 17.70
CA VAL A 217 -15.63 2.01 19.05
C VAL A 217 -16.07 3.41 19.48
N ASP A 218 -15.23 4.40 19.20
CA ASP A 218 -15.47 5.82 19.47
C ASP A 218 -14.75 6.67 18.39
N PRO A 219 -14.94 8.00 18.33
CA PRO A 219 -14.32 8.84 17.31
C PRO A 219 -12.78 8.82 17.28
N ILE A 220 -12.13 8.30 18.33
CA ILE A 220 -10.68 8.27 18.49
C ILE A 220 -10.12 6.84 18.52
N THR A 221 -10.95 5.81 18.49
CA THR A 221 -10.56 4.41 18.73
C THR A 221 -11.22 3.51 17.68
N PHE A 222 -10.40 2.71 17.00
CA PHE A 222 -10.91 1.65 16.15
C PHE A 222 -10.15 0.34 16.36
N VAL A 223 -10.85 -0.74 16.06
CA VAL A 223 -10.37 -2.10 16.16
C VAL A 223 -10.49 -2.75 14.79
N LYS A 224 -9.49 -3.53 14.40
CA LYS A 224 -9.56 -4.44 13.25
C LYS A 224 -9.25 -5.86 13.71
N THR A 225 -9.97 -6.81 13.17
CA THR A 225 -9.67 -8.24 13.33
C THR A 225 -9.53 -8.88 11.97
N ARG A 226 -8.66 -9.88 11.87
CA ARG A 226 -8.50 -10.68 10.68
C ARG A 226 -8.28 -12.13 11.05
N PHE A 227 -8.77 -13.01 10.21
CA PHE A 227 -8.63 -14.45 10.28
C PHE A 227 -8.18 -14.94 8.91
N CYS A 228 -7.17 -15.80 8.90
CA CYS A 228 -6.65 -16.45 7.72
C CYS A 228 -6.85 -17.96 7.83
N ASP A 229 -7.11 -18.62 6.71
CA ASP A 229 -7.24 -20.08 6.63
C ASP A 229 -5.95 -20.83 7.03
N ASP A 230 -4.81 -20.16 7.01
CA ASP A 230 -3.53 -20.68 7.50
C ASP A 230 -3.44 -20.79 9.03
N GLY A 231 -4.49 -20.40 9.77
CA GLY A 231 -4.55 -20.49 11.23
C GLY A 231 -4.18 -19.19 11.95
N LYS A 232 -3.76 -18.15 11.22
CA LYS A 232 -3.38 -16.86 11.81
C LYS A 232 -4.61 -16.02 12.13
N VAL A 233 -4.71 -15.63 13.39
CA VAL A 233 -5.67 -14.67 13.91
C VAL A 233 -4.91 -13.39 14.24
N GLY A 234 -5.28 -12.27 13.61
CA GLY A 234 -4.69 -10.97 13.85
C GLY A 234 -5.69 -10.00 14.46
N MET A 235 -5.26 -9.24 15.46
CA MET A 235 -6.03 -8.13 16.05
C MET A 235 -5.20 -6.86 16.00
N LEU A 236 -5.85 -5.74 15.72
CA LEU A 236 -5.27 -4.41 15.76
C LEU A 236 -6.20 -3.50 16.55
N TYR A 237 -5.64 -2.77 17.50
CA TYR A 237 -6.30 -1.73 18.28
C TYR A 237 -5.55 -0.43 18.04
N GLN A 238 -6.20 0.57 17.47
CA GLN A 238 -5.62 1.89 17.24
C GLN A 238 -6.42 2.94 18.00
N LYS A 239 -5.72 3.83 18.68
CA LYS A 239 -6.29 4.94 19.45
C LYS A 239 -5.54 6.24 19.20
N GLU A 240 -6.27 7.29 18.88
CA GLU A 240 -5.82 8.66 18.89
C GLU A 240 -5.76 9.17 20.34
N TRP A 241 -4.55 9.22 20.89
CA TRP A 241 -4.32 9.60 22.28
C TRP A 241 -4.12 11.12 22.46
N ARG A 242 -3.72 11.79 21.38
CA ARG A 242 -3.64 13.25 21.22
C ARG A 242 -4.03 13.62 19.78
N PRO A 243 -4.49 14.85 19.51
CA PRO A 243 -4.83 15.27 18.16
C PRO A 243 -3.73 14.90 17.16
N LYS A 244 -4.11 14.17 16.11
CA LYS A 244 -3.23 13.70 15.01
C LYS A 244 -2.12 12.71 15.42
N SER A 245 -2.11 12.23 16.67
CA SER A 245 -1.13 11.27 17.17
C SER A 245 -1.80 9.96 17.57
N LEU A 246 -1.30 8.84 17.04
CA LEU A 246 -1.93 7.53 17.10
C LEU A 246 -1.04 6.53 17.84
N VAL A 247 -1.65 5.73 18.71
CA VAL A 247 -1.05 4.53 19.30
C VAL A 247 -1.74 3.32 18.68
N THR A 248 -0.96 2.40 18.14
CA THR A 248 -1.47 1.16 17.53
C THR A 248 -0.85 -0.04 18.22
N PHE A 249 -1.68 -0.96 18.68
CA PHE A 249 -1.29 -2.26 19.18
C PHE A 249 -1.73 -3.30 18.17
N SER A 250 -0.84 -4.19 17.77
CA SER A 250 -1.18 -5.33 16.91
C SER A 250 -0.71 -6.64 17.55
N ALA A 251 -1.52 -7.68 17.45
CA ALA A 251 -1.21 -9.02 17.90
C ALA A 251 -1.57 -10.03 16.82
N GLU A 252 -0.75 -11.06 16.64
CA GLU A 252 -1.02 -12.20 15.76
C GLU A 252 -0.73 -13.51 16.50
N HIS A 253 -1.70 -14.41 16.47
CA HIS A 253 -1.60 -15.74 17.07
C HIS A 253 -1.84 -16.81 16.00
N ASP A 254 -0.99 -17.83 15.98
CA ASP A 254 -1.13 -18.98 15.07
C ASP A 254 -1.83 -20.12 15.82
N THR A 255 -3.08 -20.38 15.45
CA THR A 255 -3.89 -21.43 16.09
C THR A 255 -3.51 -22.85 15.65
N LYS A 256 -2.78 -22.99 14.53
CA LYS A 256 -2.33 -24.31 14.05
C LYS A 256 -0.96 -24.70 14.62
N ALA A 257 -0.21 -23.72 15.11
CA ALA A 257 1.06 -23.92 15.80
C ALA A 257 0.99 -23.33 17.22
N PRO A 258 0.29 -23.99 18.18
CA PRO A 258 0.10 -23.45 19.53
C PRO A 258 1.40 -23.27 20.31
N ASP A 259 2.46 -24.02 19.97
CA ASP A 259 3.79 -23.87 20.54
C ASP A 259 4.58 -22.69 19.94
N ALA A 260 4.08 -22.07 18.87
CA ALA A 260 4.71 -20.91 18.26
C ALA A 260 4.43 -19.65 19.09
N ALA A 261 5.47 -18.85 19.31
CA ALA A 261 5.34 -17.58 20.01
C ALA A 261 4.37 -16.65 19.28
N SER A 262 3.42 -16.08 20.03
CA SER A 262 2.51 -15.05 19.50
C SER A 262 3.30 -13.79 19.19
N LYS A 263 2.99 -13.14 18.07
CA LYS A 263 3.67 -11.91 17.66
C LYS A 263 2.91 -10.72 18.20
N PHE A 264 3.64 -9.76 18.75
CA PHE A 264 3.08 -8.53 19.31
C PHE A 264 3.88 -7.34 18.81
N GLY A 265 3.18 -6.31 18.35
CA GLY A 265 3.79 -5.06 17.92
C GLY A 265 3.08 -3.85 18.48
N ILE A 266 3.85 -2.79 18.68
CA ILE A 266 3.38 -1.49 19.14
C ILE A 266 3.91 -0.45 18.17
N ALA A 267 3.03 0.34 17.58
CA ALA A 267 3.38 1.47 16.74
C ALA A 267 2.90 2.78 17.36
N LEU A 268 3.83 3.70 17.61
CA LEU A 268 3.52 5.05 18.07
C LEU A 268 3.79 6.04 16.94
N ALA A 269 2.76 6.73 16.45
CA ALA A 269 2.86 7.78 15.47
C ALA A 269 2.55 9.14 16.13
N LEU A 270 3.55 9.99 16.24
CA LEU A 270 3.45 11.32 16.82
C LEU A 270 3.42 12.38 15.73
N LYS A 271 2.47 13.30 15.85
CA LYS A 271 2.38 14.50 15.03
C LYS A 271 2.11 15.69 15.95
N PRO A 272 3.12 16.53 16.22
CA PRO A 272 2.95 17.73 17.03
C PRO A 272 2.12 18.80 16.31
#